data_AF-A0A960QNF4-F1
#
_entry.id   AF-A0A960QNF4-F1
#
_cell.length_a   1.000
_cell.length_b   1.000
_cell.length_c   1.000
_cell.angle_alpha   90.00
_cell.angle_beta   90.00
_cell.angle_gamma   90.00
#
_symmetry.space_group_name_H-M   'P 1'
#
loop_
_entity.id
_entity.type
_entity.pdbx_description
1 polymer ?
#
loop_
_entity_poly.entity_id
_entity_poly.type
_entity_poly.pdbx_seq_one_letter_code
_entity_poly.pdbx_strand_id
1 'polypeptide(L)'
;TAKLTLTGGNTHSGGTTVSAGTLQGDVTSLQGSMINNAAVIFDQASDGTYAGVMSGSGNLMKIGTAKLTLSGANTYSGGTTVSLGTLQGDTGSLQGNIGNNTTVIFDQGSDGTYTGKMSGTGSLTKEGAGMLTLTGANTYSGGTTV
;
A
#
# COMPACT_ATOMS: atom_id res chain seq x y z
N THR A 1 11.53 -12.72 -13.87
CA THR A 1 12.29 -11.58 -13.31
C THR A 1 12.95 -12.02 -12.02
N ALA A 2 14.16 -11.56 -11.70
CA ALA A 2 14.82 -11.92 -10.43
C ALA A 2 13.99 -11.45 -9.22
N LYS A 3 13.94 -12.28 -8.17
CA LYS A 3 13.22 -12.01 -6.92
C LYS A 3 14.18 -12.14 -5.75
N LEU A 4 14.23 -11.12 -4.91
CA LEU A 4 14.90 -11.14 -3.60
C LEU A 4 13.83 -11.15 -2.52
N THR A 5 13.86 -12.16 -1.65
CA THR A 5 12.99 -12.24 -0.47
C THR A 5 13.82 -11.96 0.78
N LEU A 6 13.42 -10.99 1.58
CA LEU A 6 13.98 -10.70 2.89
C LEU A 6 13.08 -11.35 3.95
N THR A 7 13.65 -12.25 4.76
CA THR A 7 12.91 -13.03 5.77
C THR A 7 13.28 -12.67 7.21
N GLY A 8 14.29 -11.82 7.40
CA GLY A 8 14.73 -11.33 8.71
C GLY A 8 14.58 -9.82 8.81
N GLY A 9 14.49 -9.32 10.05
CA GLY A 9 14.43 -7.89 10.30
C GLY A 9 15.70 -7.19 9.82
N ASN A 10 15.56 -6.10 9.07
CA ASN A 10 16.69 -5.32 8.58
C ASN A 10 16.78 -3.99 9.33
N THR A 11 17.89 -3.75 10.03
CA THR A 11 18.10 -2.53 10.84
C THR A 11 18.85 -1.44 10.07
N HIS A 12 18.91 -1.51 8.74
CA HIS A 12 19.60 -0.48 7.97
C HIS A 12 18.84 0.84 8.06
N SER A 13 19.55 1.92 8.35
CA SER A 13 19.00 3.28 8.41
C SER A 13 19.00 3.98 7.05
N GLY A 14 19.67 3.41 6.05
CA GLY A 14 19.67 3.89 4.66
C GLY A 14 18.36 3.58 3.94
N GLY A 15 18.09 4.32 2.86
CA GLY A 15 16.97 4.02 1.96
C GLY A 15 17.23 2.82 1.05
N THR A 16 16.16 2.25 0.50
CA THR A 16 16.20 1.11 -0.43
C THR A 16 15.81 1.56 -1.83
N THR A 17 16.61 1.22 -2.84
CA THR A 17 16.25 1.44 -4.26
C THR A 17 16.00 0.11 -4.95
N VAL A 18 14.78 -0.10 -5.43
CA VAL A 18 14.39 -1.26 -6.24
C VAL A 18 14.38 -0.84 -7.71
N SER A 19 15.55 -0.95 -8.37
CA SER A 19 15.70 -0.54 -9.77
C SER A 19 15.12 -1.55 -10.78
N ALA A 20 15.09 -2.83 -10.43
CA ALA A 20 14.62 -3.91 -11.28
C ALA A 20 14.21 -5.14 -10.44
N GLY A 21 13.49 -6.07 -11.05
CA GLY A 21 13.07 -7.30 -10.39
C GLY A 21 11.98 -7.09 -9.33
N THR A 22 11.93 -7.99 -8.37
CA THR A 22 10.96 -7.97 -7.27
C THR A 22 11.67 -8.05 -5.94
N LEU A 23 11.41 -7.07 -5.06
CA LEU A 23 11.76 -7.14 -3.66
C LEU A 23 10.53 -7.61 -2.86
N GLN A 24 10.67 -8.68 -2.09
CA GLN A 24 9.62 -9.15 -1.18
C GLN A 24 10.11 -9.12 0.26
N GLY A 25 9.23 -8.70 1.16
CA GLY A 25 9.42 -8.76 2.60
C GLY A 25 8.13 -8.39 3.32
N ASP A 26 8.24 -7.98 4.57
CA ASP A 26 7.18 -7.48 5.44
C ASP A 26 7.65 -6.17 6.10
N VAL A 27 6.86 -5.56 6.99
CA VAL A 27 7.30 -4.33 7.67
C VAL A 27 8.52 -4.51 8.58
N THR A 28 8.88 -5.75 8.95
CA THR A 28 10.05 -6.01 9.78
C THR A 28 11.33 -6.00 8.95
N SER A 29 11.25 -6.45 7.71
CA SER A 29 12.37 -6.57 6.78
C SER A 29 12.46 -5.40 5.80
N LEU A 30 11.36 -4.75 5.47
CA LEU A 30 11.30 -3.57 4.61
C LEU A 30 11.17 -2.32 5.50
N GLN A 31 12.30 -1.67 5.78
CA GLN A 31 12.37 -0.46 6.62
C GLN A 31 12.99 0.71 5.86
N GLY A 32 12.81 1.92 6.41
CA GLY A 32 13.34 3.15 5.82
C GLY A 32 12.60 3.57 4.54
N SER A 33 12.98 4.73 3.98
CA SER A 33 12.38 5.23 2.74
C SER A 33 12.79 4.37 1.53
N MET A 34 11.92 4.27 0.54
CA MET A 34 12.11 3.41 -0.62
C MET A 34 11.85 4.13 -1.94
N ILE A 35 12.73 3.91 -2.92
CA ILE A 35 12.48 4.21 -4.33
C ILE A 35 12.12 2.90 -5.02
N ASN A 36 10.83 2.68 -5.28
CA ASN A 36 10.32 1.51 -6.00
C ASN A 36 10.16 1.86 -7.49
N ASN A 37 11.10 1.45 -8.33
CA ASN A 37 11.01 1.63 -9.80
C ASN A 37 10.64 0.34 -10.53
N ALA A 38 10.36 -0.75 -9.80
CA ALA A 38 10.01 -2.04 -10.39
C ALA A 38 8.82 -2.69 -9.65
N ALA A 39 9.08 -3.61 -8.71
CA ALA A 39 8.03 -4.27 -7.96
C ALA A 39 8.44 -4.52 -6.51
N VAL A 40 7.53 -4.21 -5.59
CA VAL A 40 7.66 -4.48 -4.15
C VAL A 40 6.46 -5.29 -3.68
N ILE A 41 6.72 -6.34 -2.92
CA ILE A 41 5.69 -7.19 -2.30
C ILE A 41 5.83 -7.07 -0.78
N PHE A 42 4.76 -6.62 -0.12
CA PHE A 42 4.58 -6.82 1.31
C PHE A 42 3.79 -8.10 1.54
N ASP A 43 4.46 -9.12 2.06
CA ASP A 43 3.88 -10.38 2.50
C ASP A 43 3.67 -10.33 4.01
N GLN A 44 2.54 -9.75 4.41
CA GLN A 44 2.31 -9.39 5.80
C GLN A 44 1.55 -10.50 6.54
N ALA A 45 2.27 -11.23 7.41
CA ALA A 45 1.72 -12.35 8.21
C ALA A 45 1.21 -11.93 9.59
N SER A 46 1.54 -10.73 10.06
CA SER A 46 1.04 -10.14 11.31
C SER A 46 0.85 -8.64 11.11
N ASP A 47 -0.07 -8.00 11.82
CA ASP A 47 -0.37 -6.58 11.60
C ASP A 47 0.89 -5.71 11.76
N GLY A 48 1.08 -4.78 10.84
CA GLY A 48 2.32 -4.02 10.76
C GLY A 48 2.19 -2.67 10.07
N THR A 49 3.05 -1.73 10.45
CA THR A 49 3.09 -0.39 9.85
C THR A 49 4.42 -0.15 9.13
N TYR A 50 4.34 0.22 7.85
CA TYR A 50 5.47 0.78 7.11
C TYR A 50 5.42 2.31 7.21
N ALA A 51 6.40 2.88 7.91
CA ALA A 51 6.51 4.33 8.13
C ALA A 51 7.44 5.04 7.14
N GLY A 52 8.14 4.29 6.29
CA GLY A 52 8.99 4.85 5.26
C GLY A 52 8.19 5.58 4.18
N VAL A 53 8.79 6.58 3.56
CA VAL A 53 8.24 7.21 2.35
C VAL A 53 8.62 6.35 1.16
N MET A 54 7.62 5.83 0.44
CA MET A 54 7.79 5.14 -0.83
C MET A 54 7.52 6.08 -2.00
N SER A 55 8.44 6.08 -2.97
CA SER A 55 8.39 6.86 -4.22
C SER A 55 8.67 5.95 -5.42
N GLY A 56 8.57 6.49 -6.63
CA GLY A 56 8.91 5.78 -7.88
C GLY A 56 7.70 5.24 -8.64
N SER A 57 7.95 4.67 -9.82
CA SER A 57 6.91 4.23 -10.77
C SER A 57 6.56 2.74 -10.67
N GLY A 58 7.18 2.02 -9.75
CA GLY A 58 7.00 0.59 -9.55
C GLY A 58 5.67 0.25 -8.89
N ASN A 59 5.26 -1.00 -9.04
CA ASN A 59 4.03 -1.51 -8.47
C ASN A 59 4.24 -1.98 -7.03
N LEU A 60 3.24 -1.76 -6.20
CA LEU A 60 3.13 -2.34 -4.86
C LEU A 60 2.15 -3.52 -4.86
N MET A 61 2.51 -4.63 -4.22
CA MET A 61 1.59 -5.74 -3.99
C MET A 61 1.49 -6.04 -2.51
N LYS A 62 0.27 -6.03 -1.98
CA LYS A 62 -0.04 -6.49 -0.64
C LYS A 62 -0.56 -7.91 -0.70
N ILE A 63 0.21 -8.83 -0.15
CA ILE A 63 -0.18 -10.22 0.10
C ILE A 63 -0.07 -10.52 1.61
N GLY A 64 -0.26 -11.77 2.01
CA GLY A 64 -0.34 -12.15 3.42
C GLY A 64 -1.68 -11.76 4.04
N THR A 65 -2.11 -12.51 5.04
CA THR A 65 -3.46 -12.42 5.61
C THR A 65 -3.67 -11.25 6.56
N ALA A 66 -2.59 -10.65 7.07
CA ALA A 66 -2.67 -9.60 8.08
C ALA A 66 -2.79 -8.20 7.47
N LYS A 67 -2.92 -7.18 8.33
CA LYS A 67 -3.01 -5.79 7.93
C LYS A 67 -1.63 -5.17 7.68
N LEU A 68 -1.49 -4.51 6.53
CA LEU A 68 -0.40 -3.57 6.27
C LEU A 68 -0.95 -2.16 6.37
N THR A 69 -0.40 -1.36 7.27
CA THR A 69 -0.64 0.07 7.36
C THR A 69 0.50 0.84 6.68
N LEU A 70 0.18 1.67 5.68
CA LEU A 70 1.11 2.65 5.13
C LEU A 70 0.87 3.98 5.84
N SER A 71 1.89 4.51 6.49
CA SER A 71 1.81 5.78 7.25
C SER A 71 2.75 6.88 6.72
N GLY A 72 3.72 6.52 5.88
CA GLY A 72 4.56 7.50 5.19
C GLY A 72 3.77 8.31 4.16
N ALA A 73 4.14 9.58 4.00
CA ALA A 73 3.62 10.44 2.93
C ALA A 73 4.20 9.99 1.58
N ASN A 74 3.52 9.06 0.94
CA ASN A 74 4.04 8.35 -0.22
C ASN A 74 3.83 9.15 -1.51
N THR A 75 4.69 8.88 -2.50
CA THR A 75 4.64 9.51 -3.84
C THR A 75 4.80 8.50 -4.96
N TYR A 76 4.68 7.20 -4.68
CA TYR A 76 4.74 6.16 -5.71
C TYR A 76 3.53 6.27 -6.65
N SER A 77 3.74 6.03 -7.95
CA SER A 77 2.71 6.23 -8.97
C SER A 77 2.29 4.96 -9.70
N GLY A 78 3.03 3.85 -9.53
CA GLY A 78 2.76 2.60 -10.23
C GLY A 78 1.44 1.92 -9.82
N GLY A 79 0.89 2.28 -8.67
CA GLY A 79 -0.34 1.72 -8.12
C GLY A 79 -0.11 0.55 -7.16
N THR A 80 -1.20 -0.04 -6.71
CA THR A 80 -1.20 -1.07 -5.67
C THR A 80 -2.20 -2.18 -5.97
N THR A 81 -1.79 -3.43 -5.83
CA THR A 81 -2.70 -4.59 -5.85
C THR A 81 -2.80 -5.17 -4.45
N VAL A 82 -4.00 -5.23 -3.90
CA VAL A 82 -4.31 -5.86 -2.60
C VAL A 82 -4.92 -7.22 -2.90
N SER A 83 -4.09 -8.26 -2.82
CA SER A 83 -4.49 -9.63 -3.14
C SER A 83 -5.00 -10.38 -1.91
N LEU A 84 -4.44 -10.11 -0.72
CA LEU A 84 -4.79 -10.77 0.53
C LEU A 84 -4.70 -9.80 1.72
N GLY A 85 -5.49 -10.09 2.76
CA GLY A 85 -5.52 -9.33 4.01
C GLY A 85 -6.08 -7.92 3.82
N THR A 86 -5.55 -6.96 4.57
CA THR A 86 -6.00 -5.57 4.57
C THR A 86 -4.86 -4.62 4.23
N LEU A 87 -5.13 -3.65 3.38
CA LEU A 87 -4.30 -2.46 3.21
C LEU A 87 -4.99 -1.28 3.92
N GLN A 88 -4.29 -0.61 4.84
CA GLN A 88 -4.77 0.60 5.52
C GLN A 88 -3.84 1.78 5.22
N GLY A 89 -4.42 2.97 5.06
CA GLY A 89 -3.71 4.23 4.91
C GLY A 89 -4.68 5.40 4.82
N ASP A 90 -4.23 6.54 4.29
CA ASP A 90 -5.05 7.70 4.01
C ASP A 90 -4.75 8.23 2.60
N THR A 91 -5.33 9.37 2.19
CA THR A 91 -5.03 9.98 0.88
C THR A 91 -3.58 10.46 0.71
N GLY A 92 -2.82 10.59 1.78
CA GLY A 92 -1.39 10.93 1.75
C GLY A 92 -0.48 9.71 1.61
N SER A 93 -0.88 8.56 2.16
CA SER A 93 -0.07 7.34 2.12
C SER A 93 -0.48 6.36 1.01
N LEU A 94 -1.73 6.36 0.57
CA LEU A 94 -2.19 5.53 -0.54
C LEU A 94 -2.15 6.33 -1.85
N GLN A 95 -1.42 5.84 -2.85
CA GLN A 95 -1.20 6.52 -4.12
C GLN A 95 -1.44 5.61 -5.34
N GLY A 96 -1.60 6.21 -6.52
CA GLY A 96 -1.84 5.50 -7.79
C GLY A 96 -3.20 4.81 -7.84
N ASN A 97 -3.42 3.91 -8.80
CA ASN A 97 -4.65 3.08 -8.84
C ASN A 97 -4.56 1.93 -7.84
N ILE A 98 -5.70 1.48 -7.29
CA ILE A 98 -5.79 0.30 -6.42
C ILE A 98 -6.63 -0.79 -7.07
N GLY A 99 -6.03 -1.97 -7.26
CA GLY A 99 -6.75 -3.23 -7.43
C GLY A 99 -7.06 -3.84 -6.08
N ASN A 100 -8.28 -3.69 -5.58
CA ASN A 100 -8.74 -4.16 -4.28
C ASN A 100 -9.51 -5.49 -4.44
N ASN A 101 -8.88 -6.62 -4.10
CA ASN A 101 -9.54 -7.92 -4.12
C ASN A 101 -10.02 -8.39 -2.74
N THR A 102 -9.68 -7.67 -1.67
CA THR A 102 -10.05 -8.01 -0.29
C THR A 102 -10.59 -6.81 0.47
N THR A 103 -9.74 -6.03 1.14
CA THR A 103 -10.15 -4.88 1.94
C THR A 103 -9.12 -3.77 1.87
N VAL A 104 -9.59 -2.57 1.58
CA VAL A 104 -8.85 -1.33 1.71
C VAL A 104 -9.54 -0.45 2.75
N ILE A 105 -8.77 0.08 3.68
CA ILE A 105 -9.22 1.03 4.69
C ILE A 105 -8.57 2.39 4.42
N PHE A 106 -9.39 3.41 4.24
CA PHE A 106 -8.95 4.80 4.33
C PHE A 106 -9.26 5.31 5.73
N ASP A 107 -8.25 5.33 6.61
CA ASP A 107 -8.32 5.94 7.93
C ASP A 107 -7.97 7.42 7.83
N GLN A 108 -8.97 8.21 7.46
CA GLN A 108 -8.80 9.59 7.03
C GLN A 108 -9.05 10.54 8.21
N GLY A 109 -7.97 10.97 8.87
CA GLY A 109 -8.05 11.88 10.02
C GLY A 109 -8.38 13.34 9.66
N SER A 110 -8.11 13.79 8.44
CA SER A 110 -8.40 15.15 7.93
C SER A 110 -8.88 15.08 6.50
N ASP A 111 -9.62 16.07 6.02
CA ASP A 111 -10.20 16.03 4.67
C ASP A 111 -9.14 15.79 3.59
N GLY A 112 -9.45 14.87 2.66
CA GLY A 112 -8.50 14.42 1.64
C GLY A 112 -9.20 13.98 0.36
N THR A 113 -8.49 14.11 -0.76
CA THR A 113 -8.94 13.68 -2.08
C THR A 113 -8.02 12.59 -2.62
N TYR A 114 -8.60 11.45 -2.98
CA TYR A 114 -7.90 10.36 -3.64
C TYR A 114 -8.33 10.29 -5.10
N THR A 115 -7.36 10.48 -5.99
CA THR A 115 -7.57 10.57 -7.45
C THR A 115 -7.43 9.23 -8.17
N GLY A 116 -6.82 8.24 -7.49
CA GLY A 116 -6.68 6.89 -8.02
C GLY A 116 -8.02 6.22 -8.26
N LYS A 117 -8.09 5.41 -9.31
CA LYS A 117 -9.21 4.48 -9.50
C LYS A 117 -9.03 3.28 -8.56
N MET A 118 -10.07 2.95 -7.80
CA MET A 118 -10.21 1.65 -7.14
C MET A 118 -11.03 0.69 -8.00
N SER A 119 -10.59 -0.57 -8.09
CA SER A 119 -11.26 -1.65 -8.84
C SER A 119 -11.17 -2.99 -8.07
N GLY A 120 -11.82 -4.05 -8.57
CA GLY A 120 -11.76 -5.39 -7.97
C GLY A 120 -13.01 -5.76 -7.16
N THR A 121 -12.97 -6.88 -6.47
CA THR A 121 -14.13 -7.44 -5.74
C THR A 121 -14.13 -7.13 -4.24
N GLY A 122 -13.08 -6.50 -3.74
CA GLY A 122 -12.91 -6.18 -2.33
C GLY A 122 -13.80 -5.05 -1.83
N SER A 123 -13.86 -4.90 -0.51
CA SER A 123 -14.59 -3.84 0.19
C SER A 123 -13.72 -2.61 0.45
N LEU A 124 -14.37 -1.46 0.52
CA LEU A 124 -13.81 -0.21 0.99
C LEU A 124 -14.37 0.10 2.38
N THR A 125 -13.51 0.46 3.33
CA THR A 125 -13.92 1.03 4.62
C THR A 125 -13.33 2.42 4.77
N LYS A 126 -14.16 3.38 5.17
CA LYS A 126 -13.76 4.73 5.55
C LYS A 126 -13.78 4.83 7.06
N GLU A 127 -12.63 5.12 7.65
CA GLU A 127 -12.45 5.41 9.08
C GLU A 127 -11.94 6.85 9.26
N GLY A 128 -11.92 7.34 10.49
CA GLY A 128 -11.44 8.70 10.81
C GLY A 128 -12.46 9.81 10.54
N ALA A 129 -12.23 10.97 11.18
CA ALA A 129 -13.18 12.08 11.20
C ALA A 129 -13.19 12.95 9.91
N GLY A 130 -12.13 12.89 9.10
CA GLY A 130 -12.00 13.70 7.89
C GLY A 130 -12.86 13.18 6.74
N MET A 131 -13.24 14.06 5.83
CA MET A 131 -13.93 13.70 4.59
C MET A 131 -12.97 13.00 3.62
N LEU A 132 -13.38 11.85 3.09
CA LEU A 132 -12.70 11.20 1.97
C LEU A 132 -13.44 11.52 0.67
N THR A 133 -12.79 12.23 -0.24
CA THR A 133 -13.30 12.51 -1.58
C THR A 133 -12.63 11.57 -2.58
N LEU A 134 -13.39 10.70 -3.24
CA LEU A 134 -12.89 9.84 -4.31
C LEU A 134 -13.26 10.45 -5.67
N THR A 135 -12.26 10.80 -6.48
CA THR A 135 -12.50 11.40 -7.81
C THR A 135 -12.16 10.48 -8.98
N GLY A 136 -11.44 9.39 -8.71
CA GLY A 136 -11.19 8.34 -9.70
C GLY A 136 -12.47 7.61 -10.11
N ALA A 137 -12.48 7.03 -11.31
CA ALA A 137 -13.58 6.21 -11.81
C ALA A 137 -13.62 4.84 -11.10
N ASN A 138 -14.12 4.81 -9.87
CA ASN A 138 -14.14 3.62 -9.03
C ASN A 138 -15.11 2.56 -9.58
N THR A 139 -14.60 1.34 -9.76
CA THR A 139 -15.35 0.19 -10.31
C THR A 139 -15.19 -1.06 -9.44
N TYR A 140 -14.90 -0.91 -8.15
CA TYR A 140 -14.93 -2.06 -7.25
C TYR A 140 -16.38 -2.49 -7.00
N SER A 141 -16.61 -3.80 -6.86
CA SER A 141 -17.96 -4.36 -6.72
C SER A 141 -18.31 -4.77 -5.29
N GLY A 142 -17.35 -4.74 -4.36
CA GLY A 142 -17.59 -4.99 -2.94
C GLY A 142 -18.29 -3.83 -2.24
N GLY A 143 -18.69 -4.06 -0.99
CA GLY A 143 -19.39 -3.06 -0.17
C GLY A 143 -18.51 -1.87 0.20
N THR A 144 -19.16 -0.76 0.54
CA THR A 144 -18.53 0.42 1.16
C THR A 144 -19.09 0.60 2.57
N THR A 145 -18.22 0.70 3.56
CA THR A 145 -18.59 0.99 4.96
C THR A 145 -18.02 2.37 5.34
N VAL A 146 -18.82 3.20 6.04
CA VAL A 146 -18.49 4.56 6.47
C VAL A 146 -18.86 4.75 7.93
#